data_AF-A0A6B2UHC6-F1
#
_entry.id   AF-A0A6B2UHC6-F1
#
_cell.length_a   1.000
_cell.length_b   1.000
_cell.length_c   1.000
_cell.angle_alpha   90.00
_cell.angle_beta   90.00
_cell.angle_gamma   90.00
#
_symmetry.space_group_name_H-M   'P 1'
#
loop_
_entity.id
_entity.type
_entity.pdbx_description
1 polymer ?
#
loop_
_entity_poly.entity_id
_entity_poly.type
_entity_poly.pdbx_seq_one_letter_code
_entity_poly.pdbx_strand_id
1 'polypeptide(L)'
;PVTLHAHPDPWATGPSPGLTPRAAADADALLVPVWPVGAASEQVVAAATESGTPVQAYVTALPPARPDEVPAHARRLRAAGASGLGLYHLGLAPAARLEVLGTIVREWQEAEGTKA
;
A
#
# COMPACT_ATOMS: atom_id res chain seq x y z
N PRO A 1 -17.92 -1.46 -3.24
CA PRO A 1 -16.82 -0.49 -3.08
C PRO A 1 -15.91 -0.56 -4.31
N VAL A 2 -15.37 0.57 -4.76
CA VAL A 2 -14.48 0.73 -5.90
C VAL A 2 -13.13 1.23 -5.40
N THR A 3 -12.07 0.47 -5.69
CA THR A 3 -10.69 0.85 -5.38
C THR A 3 -9.94 1.12 -6.68
N LEU A 4 -9.29 2.27 -6.77
CA LEU A 4 -8.58 2.71 -7.96
C LEU A 4 -7.07 2.52 -7.80
N HIS A 5 -6.43 1.82 -8.74
CA HIS A 5 -4.97 1.87 -8.87
C HIS A 5 -4.52 3.28 -9.23
N ALA A 6 -3.64 3.85 -8.42
CA ALA A 6 -3.39 5.28 -8.46
C ALA A 6 -1.98 5.63 -8.02
N HIS A 7 -1.49 6.77 -8.51
CA HIS A 7 -0.24 7.37 -8.08
C HIS A 7 -0.42 8.89 -7.88
N PRO A 8 0.19 9.51 -6.84
CA PRO A 8 0.04 10.94 -6.56
C PRO A 8 0.77 11.86 -7.54
N ASP A 9 1.83 11.37 -8.21
CA ASP A 9 2.46 12.10 -9.32
C ASP A 9 1.47 12.16 -10.51
N PRO A 10 1.01 13.35 -10.93
CA PRO A 10 0.08 13.51 -12.04
C PRO A 10 0.65 13.04 -13.38
N TRP A 11 1.97 12.86 -13.49
CA TRP A 11 2.65 12.38 -14.70
C TRP A 11 2.96 10.88 -14.68
N ALA A 12 2.60 10.17 -13.60
CA ALA A 12 2.77 8.72 -13.54
C ALA A 12 1.93 8.02 -14.62
N THR A 13 2.51 6.98 -15.22
CA THR A 13 1.89 6.20 -16.30
C THR A 13 1.89 4.70 -15.96
N GLY A 14 1.25 3.89 -16.80
CA GLY A 14 1.21 2.43 -16.65
C GLY A 14 0.05 1.96 -15.75
N PRO A 15 0.22 0.88 -14.97
CA PRO A 15 -0.87 0.22 -14.25
C PRO A 15 -1.39 1.01 -13.03
N SER A 16 -0.67 2.02 -12.58
CA SER A 16 -1.09 2.93 -11.50
C SER A 16 -0.86 4.36 -11.98
N PRO A 17 -1.76 4.90 -12.82
CA PRO A 17 -1.59 6.20 -13.43
C PRO A 17 -1.73 7.33 -12.42
N GLY A 18 -1.23 8.51 -12.80
CA GLY A 18 -1.38 9.73 -12.03
C GLY A 18 -2.84 10.09 -11.77
N LEU A 19 -3.17 10.42 -10.53
CA LEU A 19 -4.50 10.89 -10.16
C LEU A 19 -4.75 12.28 -10.73
N THR A 20 -5.91 12.45 -11.36
CA THR A 20 -6.44 13.79 -11.59
C THR A 20 -7.10 14.32 -10.30
N PRO A 21 -7.20 15.64 -10.12
CA PRO A 21 -7.83 16.21 -8.91
C PRO A 21 -9.27 15.74 -8.63
N ARG A 22 -10.00 15.27 -9.64
CA ARG A 22 -11.38 14.80 -9.48
C ARG A 22 -11.48 13.30 -9.27
N ALA A 23 -10.61 12.50 -9.92
CA ALA A 23 -10.73 11.05 -9.92
C ALA A 23 -10.62 10.41 -8.52
N ALA A 24 -9.89 11.03 -7.58
CA ALA A 24 -9.76 10.50 -6.23
C ALA A 24 -11.09 10.50 -5.46
N ALA A 25 -11.93 11.51 -5.65
CA ALA A 25 -13.22 11.65 -4.97
C ALA A 25 -14.30 10.70 -5.53
N ASP A 26 -14.08 10.15 -6.73
CA ASP A 26 -14.99 9.21 -7.39
C ASP A 26 -14.72 7.74 -6.99
N ALA A 27 -13.72 7.49 -6.13
CA ALA A 27 -13.34 6.16 -5.65
C ALA A 27 -13.50 6.05 -4.14
N ASP A 28 -13.81 4.83 -3.65
CA ASP A 28 -13.90 4.57 -2.21
C ASP A 28 -12.52 4.43 -1.55
N ALA A 29 -11.50 4.06 -2.34
CA ALA A 29 -10.12 3.99 -1.89
C ALA A 29 -9.13 4.07 -3.07
N LEU A 30 -7.89 4.45 -2.77
CA LEU A 30 -6.76 4.47 -3.68
C LEU A 30 -5.82 3.31 -3.35
N LEU A 31 -5.42 2.53 -4.36
CA LEU A 31 -4.43 1.48 -4.21
C LEU A 31 -3.10 1.97 -4.78
N VAL A 32 -2.16 2.25 -3.88
CA VAL A 32 -0.92 2.95 -4.18
C VAL A 32 0.26 1.96 -4.17
N PRO A 33 1.04 1.85 -5.26
CA PRO A 33 2.18 0.94 -5.31
C PRO A 33 3.29 1.41 -4.36
N VAL A 34 3.79 0.49 -3.52
CA VAL A 34 4.82 0.78 -2.50
C VAL A 34 6.08 -0.07 -2.68
N TRP A 35 6.49 -0.20 -3.93
CA TRP A 35 7.77 -0.76 -4.34
C TRP A 35 8.58 0.36 -5.02
N PRO A 36 9.78 0.71 -4.51
CA PRO A 36 10.65 -0.08 -3.63
C PRO A 36 10.30 -0.03 -2.13
N VAL A 37 10.87 -0.93 -1.35
CA VAL A 37 10.83 -0.84 0.13
C VAL A 37 11.65 0.39 0.59
N GLY A 38 11.10 1.16 1.53
CA GLY A 38 11.77 2.32 2.15
C GLY A 38 11.09 3.67 1.92
N ALA A 39 11.85 4.74 2.20
CA ALA A 39 11.33 6.11 2.35
C ALA A 39 10.61 6.66 1.12
N ALA A 40 11.02 6.26 -0.10
CA ALA A 40 10.34 6.71 -1.32
C ALA A 40 8.86 6.29 -1.34
N SER A 41 8.55 5.06 -0.91
CA SER A 41 7.15 4.62 -0.83
C SER A 41 6.38 5.22 0.33
N GLU A 42 7.04 5.56 1.43
CA GLU A 42 6.41 6.33 2.52
C GLU A 42 6.00 7.72 2.05
N GLN A 43 6.86 8.41 1.29
CA GLN A 43 6.56 9.70 0.69
C GLN A 43 5.41 9.62 -0.32
N VAL A 44 5.39 8.57 -1.15
CA VAL A 44 4.30 8.33 -2.12
C VAL A 44 2.96 8.09 -1.39
N VAL A 45 2.95 7.32 -0.30
CA VAL A 45 1.73 7.14 0.50
C VAL A 45 1.29 8.47 1.12
N ALA A 46 2.21 9.19 1.77
CA ALA A 46 1.89 10.47 2.40
C ALA A 46 1.28 11.46 1.39
N ALA A 47 1.89 11.60 0.21
CA ALA A 47 1.36 12.45 -0.86
C ALA A 47 -0.02 11.99 -1.35
N ALA A 48 -0.27 10.68 -1.46
CA ALA A 48 -1.58 10.17 -1.85
C ALA A 48 -2.67 10.48 -0.82
N THR A 49 -2.33 10.56 0.47
CA THR A 49 -3.31 10.91 1.52
C THR A 49 -3.82 12.34 1.43
N GLU A 50 -3.09 13.25 0.76
CA GLU A 50 -3.51 14.64 0.53
C GLU A 50 -4.80 14.74 -0.32
N SER A 51 -5.15 13.67 -1.05
CA SER A 51 -6.41 13.58 -1.79
C SER A 51 -7.65 13.55 -0.91
N GLY A 52 -7.51 13.20 0.39
CA GLY A 52 -8.62 12.98 1.32
C GLY A 52 -9.34 11.64 1.14
N THR A 53 -9.01 10.87 0.08
CA THR A 53 -9.56 9.53 -0.15
C THR A 53 -8.72 8.47 0.59
N PRO A 54 -9.33 7.44 1.22
CA PRO A 54 -8.60 6.37 1.90
C PRO A 54 -7.53 5.73 1.02
N VAL A 55 -6.32 5.53 1.56
CA VAL A 55 -5.16 4.98 0.84
C VAL A 55 -4.84 3.58 1.32
N GLN A 56 -4.86 2.61 0.42
CA GLN A 56 -4.33 1.27 0.62
C GLN A 56 -2.91 1.17 0.07
N ALA A 57 -1.97 0.76 0.90
CA ALA A 57 -0.62 0.45 0.47
C ALA A 57 -0.58 -0.90 -0.25
N TYR A 58 -0.19 -0.92 -1.52
CA TYR A 58 -0.12 -2.14 -2.33
C TYR A 58 1.25 -2.81 -2.17
N VAL A 59 1.34 -3.73 -1.22
CA VAL A 59 2.60 -4.33 -0.77
C VAL A 59 2.92 -5.60 -1.57
N THR A 60 4.20 -5.80 -1.89
CA THR A 60 4.71 -7.07 -2.39
C THR A 60 5.75 -7.67 -1.42
N ALA A 61 5.78 -8.99 -1.32
CA ALA A 61 6.83 -9.73 -0.61
C ALA A 61 7.78 -10.49 -1.55
N LEU A 62 7.67 -10.28 -2.87
CA LEU A 62 8.55 -10.91 -3.86
C LEU A 62 9.80 -10.05 -4.14
N PRO A 63 10.89 -10.64 -4.68
CA PRO A 63 12.05 -9.89 -5.12
C PRO A 63 11.66 -8.69 -6.01
N PRO A 64 12.30 -7.52 -5.85
CA PRO A 64 13.52 -7.29 -5.06
C PRO A 64 13.30 -7.11 -3.56
N ALA A 65 12.06 -7.15 -3.05
CA ALA A 65 11.81 -6.99 -1.62
C ALA A 65 12.44 -8.12 -0.80
N ARG A 66 13.21 -7.74 0.23
CA ARG A 66 13.75 -8.67 1.20
C ARG A 66 12.67 -9.03 2.23
N PRO A 67 12.42 -10.32 2.49
CA PRO A 67 11.25 -10.72 3.27
C PRO A 67 11.28 -10.21 4.72
N ASP A 68 12.47 -10.06 5.31
CA ASP A 68 12.73 -9.51 6.64
C ASP A 68 12.41 -8.01 6.75
N GLU A 69 12.40 -7.27 5.64
CA GLU A 69 12.13 -5.83 5.64
C GLU A 69 10.64 -5.49 5.49
N VAL A 70 9.85 -6.41 4.93
CA VAL A 70 8.43 -6.17 4.56
C VAL A 70 7.56 -5.82 5.78
N PRO A 71 7.67 -6.48 6.95
CA PRO A 71 6.87 -6.09 8.12
C PRO A 71 7.19 -4.69 8.64
N ALA A 72 8.47 -4.35 8.74
CA ALA A 72 8.88 -3.00 9.14
C ALA A 72 8.41 -1.95 8.12
N HIS A 73 8.45 -2.28 6.83
CA HIS A 73 7.93 -1.43 5.76
C HIS A 73 6.43 -1.18 5.90
N ALA A 74 5.63 -2.21 6.09
CA ALA A 74 4.18 -2.09 6.27
C ALA A 74 3.82 -1.15 7.45
N ARG A 75 4.54 -1.26 8.58
CA ARG A 75 4.36 -0.36 9.73
C ARG A 75 4.67 1.10 9.38
N ARG A 76 5.76 1.35 8.64
CA ARG A 76 6.13 2.72 8.20
C ARG A 76 5.11 3.29 7.22
N LEU A 77 4.57 2.49 6.30
CA LEU A 77 3.52 2.92 5.38
C LEU A 77 2.23 3.29 6.12
N ARG A 78 1.87 2.52 7.16
CA ARG A 78 0.75 2.88 8.05
C ARG A 78 1.01 4.20 8.78
N ALA A 79 2.23 4.39 9.30
CA ALA A 79 2.62 5.63 9.96
C ALA A 79 2.62 6.83 8.98
N ALA A 80 2.90 6.60 7.70
CA ALA A 80 2.80 7.59 6.63
C ALA A 80 1.35 7.92 6.21
N GLY A 81 0.35 7.23 6.78
CA GLY A 81 -1.06 7.54 6.60
C GLY A 81 -1.87 6.51 5.80
N ALA A 82 -1.27 5.40 5.35
CA ALA A 82 -2.04 4.33 4.74
C ALA A 82 -3.11 3.80 5.71
N SER A 83 -4.35 3.77 5.24
CA SER A 83 -5.52 3.30 5.98
C SER A 83 -5.90 1.86 5.66
N GLY A 84 -5.21 1.20 4.73
CA GLY A 84 -5.39 -0.23 4.45
C GLY A 84 -4.21 -0.87 3.74
N LEU A 85 -4.33 -2.19 3.50
CA LEU A 85 -3.35 -3.01 2.79
C LEU A 85 -3.97 -3.66 1.56
N GLY A 86 -3.29 -3.54 0.41
CA GLY A 86 -3.45 -4.43 -0.72
C GLY A 86 -2.25 -5.37 -0.80
N LEU A 87 -2.48 -6.66 -1.06
CA LEU A 87 -1.41 -7.66 -1.13
C LEU A 87 -1.19 -8.10 -2.57
N TYR A 88 -0.03 -7.77 -3.13
CA TYR A 88 0.32 -8.17 -4.49
C TYR A 88 0.97 -9.56 -4.54
N HIS A 89 0.67 -10.28 -5.62
CA HIS A 89 1.20 -11.59 -5.98
C HIS A 89 0.85 -12.75 -5.04
N LEU A 90 -0.29 -12.71 -4.32
CA LEU A 90 -0.71 -13.81 -3.45
C LEU A 90 -0.73 -15.17 -4.17
N GLY A 91 -1.23 -15.23 -5.42
CA GLY A 91 -1.27 -16.47 -6.21
C GLY A 91 0.08 -16.94 -6.76
N LEU A 92 1.13 -16.11 -6.68
CA LEU A 92 2.48 -16.43 -7.19
C LEU A 92 3.53 -16.51 -6.07
N ALA A 93 3.17 -16.14 -4.83
CA ALA A 93 4.08 -16.11 -3.70
C ALA A 93 4.35 -17.54 -3.21
N PRO A 94 5.62 -17.96 -3.06
CA PRO A 94 5.93 -19.23 -2.43
C PRO A 94 5.57 -19.20 -0.94
N ALA A 95 5.40 -20.36 -0.31
CA ALA A 95 4.94 -20.49 1.08
C ALA A 95 5.69 -19.57 2.06
N ALA A 96 7.03 -19.49 1.97
CA ALA A 96 7.83 -18.61 2.81
C ALA A 96 7.48 -17.11 2.67
N ARG A 97 7.02 -16.67 1.49
CA ARG A 97 6.58 -15.28 1.26
C ARG A 97 5.12 -15.08 1.68
N LEU A 98 4.29 -16.11 1.57
CA LEU A 98 2.93 -16.08 2.13
C LEU A 98 2.96 -15.91 3.66
N GLU A 99 3.91 -16.51 4.37
CA GLU A 99 4.08 -16.30 5.83
C GLU A 99 4.41 -14.85 6.18
N VAL A 100 5.26 -14.21 5.37
CA VAL A 100 5.57 -12.77 5.54
C VAL A 100 4.32 -11.93 5.32
N LEU A 101 3.54 -12.22 4.27
CA LEU A 101 2.27 -11.53 3.99
C LEU A 101 1.24 -11.77 5.10
N GLY A 102 1.17 -12.99 5.64
CA GLY A 102 0.30 -13.32 6.78
C GLY A 102 0.70 -12.56 8.04
N THR A 103 2.00 -12.35 8.27
CA THR A 103 2.51 -11.55 9.39
C THR A 103 2.05 -10.10 9.30
N ILE A 104 2.24 -9.45 8.15
CA ILE A 104 1.81 -8.05 8.01
C ILE A 104 0.29 -7.87 8.13
N VAL A 105 -0.50 -8.86 7.69
CA VAL A 105 -1.96 -8.83 7.85
C VAL A 105 -2.37 -8.89 9.32
N ARG A 106 -1.82 -9.83 10.09
CA ARG A 106 -2.13 -9.97 11.52
C ARG A 106 -1.77 -8.70 12.29
N GLU A 107 -0.57 -8.17 12.08
CA GLU A 107 -0.13 -6.94 12.74
C GLU A 107 -1.00 -5.74 12.36
N TRP A 108 -1.45 -5.66 11.11
CA TRP A 108 -2.34 -4.59 10.68
C TRP A 108 -3.70 -4.66 11.39
N GLN A 109 -4.28 -5.86 11.45
CA GLN A 109 -5.56 -6.12 12.13
C GLN A 109 -5.48 -5.84 13.64
N GLU A 110 -4.43 -6.28 14.32
CA GLU A 110 -4.19 -5.98 15.73
C GLU A 110 -4.14 -4.46 15.98
N ALA A 111 -3.46 -3.74 15.10
CA ALA A 111 -3.30 -2.31 15.23
C ALA A 111 -4.59 -1.53 14.88
N GLU A 112 -5.50 -2.09 14.08
CA GLU A 112 -6.85 -1.57 13.85
C GLU A 112 -7.76 -1.82 15.06
N GLY A 113 -7.74 -3.03 15.62
CA GLY A 113 -8.50 -3.38 16.82
C GLY A 113 -8.11 -2.58 18.06
N THR A 114 -6.87 -2.11 18.14
CA THR A 114 -6.39 -1.24 19.23
C THR A 114 -6.93 0.21 19.14
N LYS A 115 -7.47 0.63 18.00
CA LYS A 115 -8.05 1.97 17.80
C LYS A 115 -9.56 2.07 18.15
N ALA A 116 -10.20 0.95 18.49
CA ALA A 116 -11.62 0.86 18.83
C ALA A 116 -11.91 1.16 20.31
#